data_AF-A0A1H2KIS9-F1
#
_entry.id   AF-A0A1H2KIS9-F1
#
_cell.length_a   1.000
_cell.length_b   1.000
_cell.length_c   1.000
_cell.angle_alpha   90.00
_cell.angle_beta   90.00
_cell.angle_gamma   90.00
#
_symmetry.space_group_name_H-M   'P 1'
#
loop_
_entity.id
_entity.type
_entity.pdbx_description
1 polymer ?
#
loop_
_entity_poly.entity_id
_entity_poly.type
_entity_poly.pdbx_seq_one_letter_code
_entity_poly.pdbx_strand_id
1 'polypeptide(L)'
;MTDQVPNPYRAAMTANRGDARPISDDLKTDLNAAVQAMDNGAWQSRVADTFYTELTGHKTTLTTAAEGVMTEFDDAIEGQEPMVDRDAWQVRWRNL
;
A
#
# COMPACT_ATOMS: atom_id res chain seq x y z
N MET A 1 -21.80 -2.59 33.09
CA MET A 1 -20.39 -2.26 32.79
C MET A 1 -20.15 -2.67 31.35
N THR A 2 -19.83 -1.73 30.48
CA THR A 2 -19.47 -1.97 29.09
C THR A 2 -18.16 -2.76 29.07
N ASP A 3 -18.20 -4.05 28.76
CA ASP A 3 -17.02 -4.92 28.64
C ASP A 3 -16.36 -4.65 27.28
N GLN A 4 -15.87 -3.43 27.12
CA GLN A 4 -15.21 -2.99 25.91
C GLN A 4 -13.72 -3.36 25.94
N VAL A 5 -13.24 -3.88 24.82
CA VAL A 5 -11.85 -4.29 24.61
C VAL A 5 -11.26 -3.54 23.41
N PRO A 6 -9.93 -3.36 23.33
CA PRO A 6 -9.28 -2.82 22.14
C PRO A 6 -9.65 -3.65 20.91
N ASN A 7 -10.00 -2.98 19.82
CA ASN A 7 -10.43 -3.61 18.58
C ASN A 7 -9.24 -4.32 17.88
N PRO A 8 -9.17 -5.67 17.91
CA PRO A 8 -8.02 -6.38 17.37
C PRO A 8 -8.05 -6.45 15.83
N TYR A 9 -9.22 -6.30 15.20
CA TYR A 9 -9.33 -6.16 13.75
C TYR A 9 -8.71 -4.84 13.28
N ARG A 10 -9.05 -3.72 13.93
CA ARG A 10 -8.45 -2.41 13.67
C ARG A 10 -6.93 -2.43 13.85
N ALA A 11 -6.45 -3.03 14.94
CA ALA A 11 -5.02 -3.18 15.20
C ALA A 11 -4.30 -3.97 14.08
N ALA A 12 -4.92 -5.04 13.58
CA ALA A 12 -4.36 -5.83 12.49
C ALA A 12 -4.31 -5.06 11.17
N MET A 13 -5.33 -4.27 10.84
CA MET A 13 -5.30 -3.39 9.66
C MET A 13 -4.21 -2.33 9.77
N THR A 14 -4.06 -1.71 10.94
CA THR A 14 -2.97 -0.74 11.19
C THR A 14 -1.59 -1.38 11.02
N ALA A 15 -1.40 -2.61 11.53
CA ALA A 15 -0.14 -3.34 11.35
C ALA A 15 0.13 -3.64 9.86
N ASN A 16 -0.84 -4.22 9.16
CA ASN A 16 -0.70 -4.56 7.73
C ASN A 16 -0.43 -3.33 6.86
N ARG A 17 -1.08 -2.20 7.15
CA ARG A 17 -0.77 -0.93 6.48
C ARG A 17 0.68 -0.50 6.73
N GLY A 18 1.13 -0.63 7.97
CA GLY A 18 2.52 -0.37 8.36
C GLY A 18 3.52 -1.25 7.61
N ASP A 19 3.21 -2.53 7.41
CA ASP A 19 4.06 -3.48 6.68
C ASP A 19 4.06 -3.23 5.17
N ALA A 20 2.92 -2.84 4.60
CA ALA A 20 2.77 -2.58 3.17
C ALA A 20 3.46 -1.28 2.72
N ARG A 21 3.58 -0.29 3.61
CA ARG A 21 4.13 1.04 3.26
C ARG A 21 5.60 1.02 2.82
N PRO A 22 6.54 0.39 3.55
CA PRO A 22 7.94 0.30 3.12
C PRO A 22 8.09 -0.37 1.76
N ILE A 23 7.34 -1.44 1.50
CA ILE A 23 7.39 -2.18 0.24
C ILE A 23 6.98 -1.27 -0.94
N SER A 24 5.93 -0.48 -0.74
CA SER A 24 5.49 0.53 -1.72
C SER A 24 6.56 1.61 -1.96
N ASP A 25 7.17 2.11 -0.89
CA ASP A 25 8.17 3.19 -0.97
C ASP A 25 9.47 2.71 -1.65
N ASP A 26 9.89 1.47 -1.40
CA ASP A 26 11.04 0.82 -2.05
C ASP A 26 10.79 0.66 -3.57
N LEU A 27 9.64 0.09 -3.95
CA LEU A 27 9.25 -0.07 -5.36
C LEU A 27 9.24 1.27 -6.12
N LYS A 28 8.69 2.31 -5.49
CA LYS A 28 8.65 3.67 -6.05
C LYS A 28 10.07 4.23 -6.24
N THR A 29 10.95 3.99 -5.28
CA THR A 29 12.35 4.43 -5.32
C THR A 29 13.09 3.76 -6.49
N ASP A 30 12.97 2.45 -6.63
CA ASP A 30 13.62 1.68 -7.69
C ASP A 30 13.14 2.09 -9.09
N LEU A 31 11.83 2.27 -9.26
CA LEU A 31 11.25 2.72 -10.53
C LEU A 31 11.66 4.16 -10.88
N ASN A 32 11.77 5.04 -9.88
CA ASN A 32 12.28 6.40 -10.08
C ASN A 32 13.75 6.39 -10.52
N ALA A 33 14.58 5.57 -9.88
CA ALA A 33 15.99 5.44 -10.25
C ALA A 33 16.16 4.91 -11.68
N ALA A 34 15.34 3.92 -12.08
CA ALA A 34 15.35 3.37 -13.43
C ALA A 34 14.96 4.43 -14.49
N VAL A 35 13.90 5.20 -14.23
CA VAL A 35 13.49 6.30 -15.13
C VAL A 35 14.58 7.35 -15.22
N GLN A 36 15.16 7.77 -14.09
CA GLN A 36 16.23 8.77 -14.06
C GLN A 36 17.49 8.30 -14.81
N ALA A 37 17.83 7.02 -14.73
CA ALA A 37 18.95 6.47 -15.50
C ALA A 37 18.70 6.56 -17.01
N MET A 38 17.48 6.24 -17.45
CA MET A 38 17.10 6.37 -18.87
C MET A 38 17.11 7.84 -19.33
N ASP A 39 16.60 8.76 -18.50
CA ASP A 39 16.61 10.21 -18.77
C ASP A 39 18.05 10.75 -18.91
N ASN A 40 18.99 10.19 -18.14
CA ASN A 40 20.42 10.52 -18.22
C ASN A 40 21.14 9.84 -19.38
N GLY A 41 20.44 9.10 -20.23
CA GLY A 41 20.99 8.46 -21.42
C GLY A 41 21.78 7.18 -21.13
N ALA A 42 21.48 6.47 -20.03
CA ALA A 42 22.11 5.18 -19.71
C ALA A 42 21.95 4.14 -20.84
N TRP A 43 20.93 4.28 -21.67
CA TRP A 43 20.73 3.49 -22.88
C TRP A 43 20.06 4.31 -23.99
N GLN A 44 20.68 4.35 -25.17
CA GLN A 44 20.18 5.09 -26.34
C GLN A 44 20.04 4.16 -27.55
N SER A 45 18.80 3.83 -27.92
CA SER A 45 18.45 3.08 -29.13
C SER A 45 16.94 3.18 -29.39
N ARG A 46 16.47 2.80 -30.58
CA ARG A 46 15.03 2.72 -30.86
C ARG A 46 14.27 1.75 -29.92
N VAL A 47 14.95 0.71 -29.44
CA VAL A 47 14.39 -0.23 -28.45
C VAL A 47 14.29 0.43 -27.07
N ALA A 48 15.22 1.33 -26.74
CA ALA A 48 15.23 2.08 -25.50
C ALA A 48 13.98 2.97 -25.37
N ASP A 49 13.51 3.57 -26.48
CA ASP A 49 12.31 4.41 -26.48
C ASP A 49 11.03 3.62 -26.12
N THR A 50 10.88 2.41 -26.69
CA THR A 50 9.76 1.52 -26.37
C THR A 50 9.83 1.06 -24.91
N PHE A 51 11.01 0.61 -24.47
CA PHE A 51 11.22 0.21 -23.08
C PHE A 51 10.92 1.35 -22.11
N TYR A 52 11.35 2.57 -22.40
CA TYR A 52 11.09 3.74 -21.57
C TYR A 52 9.59 4.04 -21.45
N THR A 53 8.85 3.90 -22.55
CA THR A 53 7.38 4.06 -22.57
C THR A 53 6.71 3.02 -21.67
N GLU A 54 7.11 1.76 -21.75
CA GLU A 54 6.58 0.69 -20.90
C GLU A 54 6.95 0.90 -19.42
N LEU A 55 8.21 1.25 -19.13
CA LEU A 55 8.70 1.53 -17.78
C LEU A 55 7.90 2.66 -17.11
N THR A 56 7.68 3.76 -17.82
CA THR A 56 6.91 4.90 -17.29
C THR A 56 5.43 4.56 -17.12
N GLY A 57 4.85 3.77 -18.03
CA GLY A 57 3.49 3.24 -17.88
C GLY A 57 3.34 2.33 -16.64
N HIS A 58 4.29 1.43 -16.41
CA HIS A 58 4.31 0.58 -15.23
C HIS A 58 4.51 1.38 -13.95
N LYS A 59 5.40 2.38 -13.96
CA LYS A 59 5.60 3.29 -12.83
C LYS A 59 4.30 3.98 -12.43
N THR A 60 3.57 4.54 -13.39
CA THR A 60 2.27 5.17 -13.12
C THR A 60 1.28 4.16 -12.55
N THR A 61 1.12 3.01 -13.22
CA THR A 61 0.17 1.96 -12.79
C THR A 61 0.43 1.49 -11.36
N LEU A 62 1.69 1.19 -11.04
CA LEU A 62 2.08 0.69 -9.73
C LEU A 62 1.97 1.77 -8.65
N THR A 63 2.30 3.02 -8.97
CA THR A 63 2.13 4.15 -8.01
C THR A 63 0.66 4.36 -7.68
N THR A 64 -0.22 4.36 -8.70
CA THR A 64 -1.67 4.50 -8.49
C THR A 64 -2.24 3.33 -7.69
N ALA A 65 -1.83 2.10 -7.99
CA ALA A 65 -2.29 0.93 -7.24
C ALA A 65 -1.82 0.98 -5.78
N ALA A 66 -0.57 1.35 -5.53
CA ALA A 66 -0.02 1.47 -4.19
C ALA A 66 -0.73 2.55 -3.37
N GLU A 67 -0.97 3.72 -3.96
CA GLU A 67 -1.74 4.80 -3.32
C GLU A 67 -3.18 4.35 -3.01
N GLY A 68 -3.84 3.66 -3.96
CA GLY A 68 -5.18 3.10 -3.75
C GLY A 68 -5.24 2.13 -2.57
N VAL A 69 -4.29 1.20 -2.45
CA VAL A 69 -4.22 0.26 -1.31
C VAL A 69 -4.02 1.00 0.02
N MET A 70 -3.21 2.05 0.05
CA MET A 70 -3.03 2.84 1.27
C MET A 70 -4.32 3.56 1.67
N THR A 71 -5.04 4.13 0.70
CA THR A 71 -6.35 4.74 0.92
C THR A 71 -7.36 3.71 1.44
N GLU A 72 -7.42 2.51 0.85
CA GLU A 72 -8.32 1.45 1.32
C GLU A 72 -8.02 1.04 2.78
N PHE A 73 -6.73 0.96 3.16
CA PHE A 73 -6.37 0.73 4.56
C PHE A 73 -6.78 1.89 5.48
N ASP A 74 -6.53 3.14 5.06
CA ASP A 74 -6.89 4.32 5.84
C ASP A 74 -8.40 4.40 6.07
N ASP A 75 -9.19 4.26 5.00
CA ASP A 75 -10.66 4.24 5.06
C ASP A 75 -11.17 3.11 5.97
N ALA A 76 -10.59 1.92 5.87
CA ALA A 76 -10.97 0.78 6.70
C ALA A 76 -10.60 1.00 8.18
N ILE A 77 -9.46 1.62 8.48
CA ILE A 77 -9.04 1.93 9.86
C ILE A 77 -9.90 3.04 10.47
N GLU A 78 -10.21 4.08 9.70
CA GLU A 78 -11.06 5.20 10.12
C GLU A 78 -12.51 4.76 10.36
N GLY A 79 -13.01 3.80 9.57
CA GLY A 79 -14.32 3.20 9.74
C GLY A 79 -14.48 2.27 10.95
N GLN A 80 -13.43 2.03 11.74
CA GLN A 80 -13.48 1.16 12.92
C GLN A 80 -13.27 1.92 14.22
N GLU A 81 -14.13 1.64 15.20
CA GLU A 81 -13.96 2.14 16.56
C GLU A 81 -12.68 1.56 17.22
N PRO A 82 -11.94 2.37 18.00
CA PRO A 82 -10.76 1.88 18.74
C PRO A 82 -11.08 0.82 19.79
N MET A 83 -12.27 0.90 20.37
CA MET A 83 -12.78 -0.02 21.40
C MET A 83 -14.09 -0.61 20.89
N VAL A 84 -14.31 -1.89 21.13
CA VAL A 84 -15.53 -2.61 20.73
C VAL A 84 -15.98 -3.51 21.87
N ASP A 85 -17.25 -3.91 21.88
CA ASP A 85 -17.73 -4.88 22.85
C ASP A 85 -16.97 -6.22 22.69
N ARG A 86 -16.69 -6.91 23.81
CA ARG A 86 -15.92 -8.16 23.80
C ARG A 86 -16.54 -9.26 22.92
N ASP A 87 -17.85 -9.23 22.71
CA ASP A 87 -18.57 -10.19 21.87
C ASP A 87 -18.73 -9.74 20.41
N ALA A 88 -18.28 -8.53 20.07
CA ALA A 88 -18.33 -8.00 18.71
C ALA A 88 -17.53 -8.88 17.73
N TRP A 89 -17.98 -8.89 16.47
CA TRP A 89 -17.37 -9.72 15.41
C TRP A 89 -15.89 -9.37 15.20
N GLN A 90 -15.51 -8.11 15.40
CA GLN A 90 -14.12 -7.63 15.30
C GLN A 90 -13.18 -8.34 16.27
N VAL A 91 -13.68 -8.94 17.35
CA VAL A 91 -12.86 -9.73 18.30
C VAL A 91 -12.59 -11.14 17.76
N ARG A 92 -13.47 -11.66 16.90
CA ARG A 92 -13.44 -13.04 16.38
C ARG A 92 -13.17 -13.13 14.88
N TRP A 93 -12.83 -12.01 14.25
CA TRP A 93 -12.71 -11.85 12.79
C TRP A 93 -11.81 -12.88 12.08
N ARG A 94 -10.81 -13.44 12.78
CA ARG A 94 -9.93 -14.48 12.23
C ARG A 94 -10.57 -15.86 12.10
N ASN A 95 -11.74 -16.06 12.72
CA ASN A 95 -12.49 -17.32 12.74
C ASN A 95 -13.87 -17.19 12.07
N LEU A 96 -14.13 -16.07 11.38
CA LEU A 96 -15.36 -15.85 10.62
C LEU A 96 -15.27 -16.45 9.22
#